data_AF-A0A1L8EB52-F1
#
_entry.id   AF-A0A1L8EB52-F1
#
_cell.length_a   1.000
_cell.length_b   1.000
_cell.length_c   1.000
_cell.angle_alpha   90.00
_cell.angle_beta   90.00
_cell.angle_gamma   90.00
#
_symmetry.space_group_name_H-M   'P 1'
#
loop_
_entity.id
_entity.type
_entity.pdbx_description
1 polymer ?
#
loop_
_entity_poly.entity_id
_entity_poly.type
_entity_poly.pdbx_seq_one_letter_code
_entity_poly.pdbx_strand_id
1 'polypeptide(L)'
;MYGKLIFTVILVAFVALPLVNSLKCHTCRSVEECQKPASVQCDQSQANNTRDALFTIYSQVDIKNTTDYTCYVGVYTYGNKTVADIRGCINPGTVNCSTTLINGTWTRHTCNVCSKDLCNTKNSVGTYSSSVFTMIILIFVAKIISC
;
A
#
# COMPACT_ATOMS: atom_id res chain seq x y z
N MET A 1 -18.55 12.41 -42.65
CA MET A 1 -18.71 13.07 -41.33
C MET A 1 -18.59 12.10 -40.13
N TYR A 2 -18.05 10.88 -40.29
CA TYR A 2 -17.87 9.92 -39.18
C TYR A 2 -16.46 9.88 -38.58
N GLY A 3 -15.42 10.28 -39.33
CA GLY A 3 -14.03 10.24 -38.85
C GLY A 3 -13.73 11.21 -37.70
N LYS A 4 -14.41 12.37 -37.67
CA LYS A 4 -14.28 13.35 -36.58
C LYS A 4 -14.89 12.84 -35.27
N LEU A 5 -16.00 12.11 -35.34
CA LEU A 5 -16.69 11.54 -34.17
C LEU A 5 -15.90 10.40 -33.52
N ILE A 6 -15.26 9.54 -34.31
CA ILE A 6 -14.44 8.44 -33.80
C ILE A 6 -13.23 8.96 -33.04
N PHE A 7 -12.60 10.03 -33.54
CA PHE A 7 -11.44 10.64 -32.90
C PHE A 7 -11.76 11.26 -31.54
N THR A 8 -12.92 11.93 -31.40
CA THR A 8 -13.34 12.53 -30.12
C THR A 8 -13.67 11.47 -29.07
N VAL A 9 -14.29 10.34 -29.47
CA VAL A 9 -14.63 9.25 -28.55
C VAL A 9 -13.37 8.54 -28.05
N ILE A 10 -12.37 8.33 -28.91
CA ILE A 10 -11.07 7.78 -28.50
C ILE A 10 -10.36 8.72 -27.51
N LEU A 11 -10.37 10.04 -27.78
CA LEU A 11 -9.73 11.02 -26.89
C LEU A 11 -10.40 11.06 -25.51
N VAL A 12 -11.73 11.02 -25.45
CA VAL A 12 -12.46 10.98 -24.17
C VAL A 12 -12.20 9.67 -23.42
N ALA A 13 -12.07 8.53 -24.12
CA ALA A 13 -11.74 7.25 -23.50
C ALA A 13 -10.32 7.22 -22.90
N PHE A 14 -9.34 7.90 -23.52
CA PHE A 14 -7.99 8.04 -22.96
C PHE A 14 -7.93 9.03 -21.78
N VAL A 15 -8.77 10.07 -21.78
CA VAL A 15 -8.85 11.04 -20.66
C VAL A 15 -9.68 10.48 -19.49
N ALA A 16 -10.61 9.56 -19.77
CA ALA A 16 -11.42 8.84 -18.79
C ALA A 16 -10.86 7.47 -18.40
N LEU A 17 -9.61 7.15 -18.78
CA LEU A 17 -8.86 6.12 -18.06
C LEU A 17 -8.99 6.50 -16.59
N PRO A 18 -9.46 5.60 -15.71
CA PRO A 18 -9.43 5.91 -14.31
C PRO A 18 -7.98 6.23 -14.02
N LEU A 19 -7.70 7.45 -13.56
CA LEU A 19 -6.72 7.61 -12.50
C LEU A 19 -7.21 6.62 -11.44
N VAL A 20 -6.81 5.36 -11.56
CA VAL A 20 -7.02 4.36 -10.55
C VAL A 20 -6.39 5.02 -9.34
N ASN A 21 -7.21 5.41 -8.37
CA ASN A 21 -6.75 6.09 -7.18
C ASN A 21 -5.66 5.21 -6.57
N SER A 22 -4.41 5.49 -6.92
CA SER A 22 -3.31 4.65 -6.47
C SER A 22 -3.18 4.92 -4.98
N LEU A 23 -3.18 3.84 -4.21
CA LEU A 23 -3.14 3.83 -2.77
C LEU A 23 -2.04 4.76 -2.28
N LYS A 24 -2.34 5.63 -1.32
CA LYS A 24 -1.33 6.47 -0.68
C LYS A 24 -0.91 5.86 0.65
N CYS A 25 0.39 5.79 0.92
CA CYS A 25 0.92 5.26 2.17
C CYS A 25 1.94 6.22 2.79
N HIS A 26 2.09 6.14 4.10
CA HIS A 26 3.26 6.71 4.75
C HIS A 26 4.51 5.93 4.37
N THR A 27 5.63 6.63 4.16
CA THR A 27 6.92 6.03 3.86
C THR A 27 8.04 6.58 4.73
N CYS A 28 8.89 5.68 5.20
CA CYS A 28 10.12 5.97 5.93
C CYS A 28 10.91 4.66 6.09
N ARG A 29 12.24 4.73 6.20
CA ARG A 29 13.13 3.56 6.22
C ARG A 29 14.01 3.46 7.46
N SER A 30 13.97 4.48 8.31
CA SER A 30 14.75 4.58 9.54
C SER A 30 13.92 5.17 10.67
N VAL A 31 14.38 4.98 11.91
CA VAL A 31 13.69 5.49 13.11
C VAL A 31 13.60 7.00 13.07
N GLU A 32 14.63 7.66 12.54
CA GLU A 32 14.72 9.12 12.40
C GLU A 32 13.73 9.63 11.34
N GLU A 33 13.69 9.02 10.16
CA GLU A 33 12.74 9.38 9.10
C GLU A 33 11.29 9.17 9.55
N CYS A 34 11.03 8.08 10.29
CA CYS A 34 9.68 7.74 10.75
C CYS A 34 9.14 8.63 11.88
N GLN A 35 9.93 9.58 12.39
CA GLN A 35 9.42 10.64 13.26
C GLN A 35 8.49 11.59 12.48
N LYS A 36 8.80 11.83 11.20
CA LYS A 36 8.01 12.65 10.28
C LYS A 36 7.92 11.94 8.92
N PRO A 37 7.15 10.85 8.85
CA PRO A 37 7.09 10.03 7.64
C PRO A 37 6.51 10.84 6.48
N ALA A 38 7.11 10.69 5.30
CA ALA A 38 6.56 11.25 4.08
C ALA A 38 5.31 10.46 3.64
N SER A 39 4.53 11.01 2.73
CA SER A 39 3.41 10.31 2.11
C SER A 39 3.66 10.20 0.62
N VAL A 40 3.53 9.00 0.07
CA VAL A 40 3.76 8.72 -1.35
C VAL A 40 2.58 7.95 -1.94
N GLN A 41 2.41 8.10 -3.25
CA GLN A 41 1.49 7.28 -4.01
C GLN A 41 2.18 5.95 -4.36
N CYS A 42 1.48 4.83 -4.20
CA CYS A 42 2.08 3.53 -4.39
C CYS A 42 2.30 3.21 -5.87
N ASP A 43 3.52 2.81 -6.17
CA ASP A 43 3.93 2.28 -7.44
C ASP A 43 5.00 1.21 -7.22
N GLN A 44 5.46 0.59 -8.30
CA GLN A 44 6.48 -0.45 -8.23
C GLN A 44 7.81 0.07 -7.66
N SER A 45 8.14 1.34 -7.89
CA SER A 45 9.36 1.96 -7.38
C SER A 45 9.30 2.09 -5.85
N GLN A 46 8.18 2.59 -5.31
CA GLN A 46 7.96 2.68 -3.87
C GLN A 46 7.89 1.29 -3.21
N ALA A 47 7.30 0.30 -3.89
CA ALA A 47 7.31 -1.09 -3.43
C ALA A 47 8.74 -1.65 -3.34
N ASN A 48 9.55 -1.47 -4.40
CA ASN A 48 10.94 -1.90 -4.42
C ASN A 48 11.78 -1.22 -3.33
N ASN A 49 11.60 0.09 -3.12
CA ASN A 49 12.29 0.84 -2.06
C ASN A 49 11.95 0.30 -0.66
N THR A 50 10.68 -0.03 -0.43
CA THR A 50 10.24 -0.62 0.84
C THR A 50 10.84 -2.02 1.01
N ARG A 51 10.84 -2.84 -0.04
CA ARG A 51 11.47 -4.16 -0.05
C ARG A 51 12.95 -4.11 0.31
N ASP A 52 13.69 -3.17 -0.27
CA ASP A 52 15.12 -3.01 0.02
C ASP A 52 15.35 -2.71 1.50
N ALA A 53 14.48 -1.92 2.13
CA ALA A 53 14.52 -1.70 3.57
C ALA A 53 14.17 -2.99 4.36
N LEU A 54 13.16 -3.74 3.91
CA LEU A 54 12.70 -4.96 4.57
C LEU A 54 13.74 -6.10 4.58
N PHE A 55 14.69 -6.11 3.65
CA PHE A 55 15.80 -7.07 3.70
C PHE A 55 16.72 -6.91 4.91
N THR A 56 16.69 -5.75 5.60
CA THR A 56 17.42 -5.58 6.87
C THR A 56 16.71 -6.27 8.05
N ILE A 57 15.43 -6.60 7.85
CA ILE A 57 14.54 -7.14 8.89
C ILE A 57 14.28 -8.63 8.70
N TYR A 58 13.97 -9.04 7.47
CA TYR A 58 13.46 -10.35 7.12
C TYR A 58 14.43 -11.10 6.23
N SER A 59 14.59 -12.41 6.47
CA SER A 59 15.51 -13.26 5.69
C SER A 59 15.06 -13.48 4.26
N GLN A 60 13.76 -13.32 4.01
CA GLN A 60 13.13 -13.48 2.70
C GLN A 60 12.07 -12.42 2.53
N VAL A 61 12.15 -11.68 1.42
CA VAL A 61 11.17 -10.68 1.01
C VAL A 61 10.96 -10.88 -0.48
N ASP A 62 9.79 -11.38 -0.86
CA ASP A 62 9.48 -11.69 -2.24
C ASP A 62 8.68 -10.55 -2.86
N ILE A 63 9.15 -9.98 -3.98
CA ILE A 63 8.42 -8.92 -4.68
C ILE A 63 7.74 -9.51 -5.90
N LYS A 64 6.48 -9.12 -6.07
CA LYS A 64 5.73 -9.39 -7.29
C LYS A 64 5.70 -8.13 -8.13
N ASN A 65 5.83 -8.28 -9.44
CA ASN A 65 5.67 -7.16 -10.36
C ASN A 65 4.17 -6.99 -10.68
N THR A 66 3.43 -6.36 -9.78
CA THR A 66 1.99 -6.13 -9.90
C THR A 66 1.64 -4.68 -9.64
N THR A 67 0.47 -4.26 -10.12
CA THR A 67 -0.11 -2.94 -9.83
C THR A 67 -1.00 -2.95 -8.57
N ASP A 68 -0.96 -4.04 -7.80
CA ASP A 68 -1.72 -4.19 -6.56
C ASP A 68 -0.79 -3.95 -5.37
N TYR A 69 -1.17 -2.99 -4.53
CA TYR A 69 -0.34 -2.48 -3.45
C TYR A 69 -1.13 -2.41 -2.15
N THR A 70 -0.41 -2.55 -1.04
CA THR A 70 -0.91 -2.39 0.33
C THR A 70 0.09 -1.55 1.12
N CYS A 71 -0.39 -0.81 2.11
CA CYS A 71 0.46 -0.09 3.03
C CYS A 71 0.99 -1.03 4.11
N TYR A 72 2.26 -0.87 4.42
CA TYR A 72 2.99 -1.61 5.43
C TYR A 72 3.44 -0.70 6.57
N VAL A 73 3.37 -1.18 7.80
CA VAL A 73 4.07 -0.61 8.96
C VAL A 73 4.72 -1.74 9.75
N GLY A 74 6.00 -1.57 10.08
CA GLY A 74 6.76 -2.48 10.94
C GLY A 74 7.65 -1.69 11.90
N VAL A 75 7.46 -1.89 13.20
CA VAL A 75 8.28 -1.30 14.27
C VAL A 75 8.88 -2.42 15.10
N TYR A 76 10.20 -2.43 15.20
CA TYR A 76 10.97 -3.49 15.85
C TYR A 76 11.80 -2.93 16.99
N THR A 77 11.87 -3.68 18.07
CA THR A 77 12.59 -3.29 19.28
C THR A 77 13.63 -4.31 19.68
N TYR A 78 14.69 -3.84 20.32
CA TYR A 78 15.65 -4.67 21.05
C TYR A 78 15.68 -4.16 22.49
N GLY A 79 15.15 -4.97 23.42
CA GLY A 79 14.78 -4.49 24.75
C GLY A 79 13.79 -3.32 24.67
N ASN A 80 14.13 -2.19 25.29
CA ASN A 80 13.30 -0.98 25.33
C ASN A 80 13.61 0.03 24.21
N LYS A 81 14.51 -0.28 23.26
CA LYS A 81 14.89 0.62 22.18
C LYS A 81 14.25 0.20 20.86
N THR A 82 13.70 1.16 20.12
CA THR A 82 13.30 0.94 18.72
C THR A 82 14.55 0.88 17.86
N VAL A 83 14.74 -0.23 17.15
CA VAL A 83 15.91 -0.48 16.30
C VAL A 83 15.58 -0.37 14.82
N ALA A 84 14.31 -0.49 14.45
CA ALA A 84 13.82 -0.23 13.11
C ALA A 84 12.36 0.23 13.14
N ASP A 85 12.04 1.21 12.30
CA ASP A 85 10.67 1.63 11.95
C ASP A 85 10.68 1.74 10.43
N ILE A 86 9.85 0.94 9.76
CA ILE A 86 9.77 0.89 8.31
C ILE A 86 8.31 1.00 7.92
N ARG A 87 8.02 1.92 7.02
CA ARG A 87 6.69 2.14 6.46
C ARG A 87 6.80 2.34 4.97
N GLY A 88 5.81 1.87 4.23
CA GLY A 88 5.80 2.07 2.79
C GLY A 88 4.73 1.25 2.09
N CYS A 89 4.87 1.17 0.78
CA CYS A 89 4.04 0.35 -0.09
C CYS A 89 4.66 -1.03 -0.24
N ILE A 90 3.86 -2.09 -0.24
CA ILE A 90 4.29 -3.45 -0.56
C ILE A 90 3.27 -4.12 -1.47
N ASN A 91 3.70 -5.10 -2.26
CA ASN A 91 2.73 -5.97 -2.94
C ASN A 91 2.11 -6.94 -1.91
N PRO A 92 0.82 -7.31 -2.07
CA PRO A 92 0.19 -8.31 -1.21
C PRO A 92 1.02 -9.60 -1.12
N GLY A 93 1.30 -10.04 0.12
CA GLY A 93 2.07 -11.25 0.41
C GLY A 93 3.60 -11.09 0.38
N THR A 94 4.13 -9.87 0.17
CA THR A 94 5.59 -9.60 0.21
C THR A 94 6.21 -9.99 1.55
N VAL A 95 5.53 -9.61 2.63
CA VAL A 95 5.80 -10.04 4.00
C VAL A 95 4.46 -10.23 4.72
N ASN A 96 4.44 -11.13 5.69
CA ASN A 96 3.38 -11.19 6.69
C ASN A 96 3.98 -10.89 8.06
N CYS A 97 3.18 -10.41 9.01
CA CYS A 97 3.68 -10.09 10.35
C CYS A 97 4.16 -11.30 11.16
N SER A 98 4.10 -12.49 10.56
CA SER A 98 4.64 -13.76 11.06
C SER A 98 5.95 -14.16 10.40
N THR A 99 6.43 -13.44 9.38
CA THR A 99 7.64 -13.77 8.62
C THR A 99 8.86 -13.68 9.51
N THR A 100 9.74 -14.68 9.53
CA THR A 100 10.88 -14.77 10.45
C THR A 100 11.84 -13.57 10.33
N LEU A 101 12.22 -12.97 11.46
CA LEU A 101 13.22 -11.91 11.48
C LEU A 101 14.61 -12.51 11.30
N ILE A 102 15.51 -11.78 10.63
CA ILE A 102 16.93 -12.15 10.56
C ILE A 102 17.54 -12.15 11.96
N ASN A 103 17.19 -11.16 12.77
CA ASN A 103 17.67 -11.07 14.14
C ASN A 103 16.64 -11.65 15.13
N GLY A 104 16.94 -12.83 15.67
CA GLY A 104 16.08 -13.51 16.65
C GLY A 104 15.93 -12.80 18.00
N THR A 105 16.75 -11.78 18.29
CA THR A 105 16.63 -10.99 19.53
C THR A 105 15.69 -9.79 19.41
N TRP A 106 15.25 -9.47 18.19
CA TRP A 106 14.35 -8.37 17.94
C TRP A 106 12.90 -8.79 18.16
N THR A 107 12.11 -7.89 18.71
CA THR A 107 10.69 -8.09 18.95
C THR A 107 9.90 -7.21 18.00
N ARG A 108 8.83 -7.76 17.43
CA ARG A 108 7.85 -6.97 16.64
C ARG A 108 6.95 -6.23 17.61
N HIS A 109 7.17 -4.93 17.76
CA HIS A 109 6.31 -4.09 18.60
C HIS A 109 5.05 -3.64 17.84
N THR A 110 5.19 -3.34 16.55
CA THR A 110 4.06 -3.09 15.65
C THR A 110 4.33 -3.78 14.33
N CYS A 111 3.33 -4.47 13.79
CA CYS A 111 3.38 -4.91 12.41
C CYS A 111 1.95 -4.96 11.86
N ASN A 112 1.71 -4.34 10.72
CA ASN A 112 0.42 -4.38 10.05
C ASN A 112 0.53 -4.14 8.54
N VAL A 113 -0.44 -4.71 7.82
CA VAL A 113 -0.66 -4.51 6.39
C VAL A 113 -2.10 -4.07 6.18
N CYS A 114 -2.32 -3.02 5.40
CA CYS A 114 -3.66 -2.46 5.21
C CYS A 114 -3.82 -1.81 3.82
N SER A 115 -5.06 -1.73 3.32
CA SER A 115 -5.36 -1.32 1.94
C SER A 115 -6.10 0.02 1.84
N LYS A 116 -6.01 0.86 2.88
CA LYS A 116 -6.64 2.20 2.93
C LYS A 116 -5.58 3.28 2.84
N ASP A 117 -5.92 4.43 2.28
CA ASP A 117 -5.00 5.57 2.22
C ASP A 117 -4.50 5.94 3.62
N LEU A 118 -3.17 6.03 3.75
CA LEU A 118 -2.42 6.45 4.94
C LEU A 118 -2.74 5.62 6.20
N CYS A 119 -3.19 4.38 6.03
CA CYS A 119 -3.59 3.51 7.14
C CYS A 119 -2.41 2.97 7.97
N ASN A 120 -1.18 3.10 7.47
CA ASN A 120 0.03 2.56 8.09
C ASN A 120 0.69 3.53 9.08
N THR A 121 -0.10 4.04 10.03
CA THR A 121 0.42 4.84 11.14
C THR A 121 1.02 3.95 12.23
N LYS A 122 1.88 4.54 13.06
CA LYS A 122 2.41 3.87 14.26
C LYS A 122 1.24 3.50 15.17
N ASN A 123 1.21 2.25 15.64
CA ASN A 123 0.11 1.67 16.42
C ASN A 123 -1.18 1.32 15.63
N SER A 124 -1.13 1.29 14.29
CA SER A 124 -2.19 0.64 13.50
C SER A 124 -2.16 -0.87 13.71
N VAL A 125 -2.67 -1.36 14.83
CA VAL A 125 -2.89 -2.79 15.05
C VAL A 125 -4.12 -3.21 14.24
N GLY A 126 -3.85 -3.96 13.16
CA GLY A 126 -4.79 -4.80 12.41
C GLY A 126 -6.28 -4.46 12.50
N THR A 127 -6.68 -3.28 12.03
CA THR A 127 -8.10 -3.07 11.72
C THR A 127 -8.34 -3.70 10.36
N TYR A 128 -8.81 -4.95 10.35
CA TYR A 128 -9.37 -5.59 9.16
C TYR A 128 -10.49 -4.68 8.64
N SER A 129 -10.16 -3.82 7.69
CA SER A 129 -11.12 -2.89 7.13
C SER A 129 -11.92 -3.61 6.06
N SER A 130 -13.02 -4.22 6.48
CA SER A 130 -14.08 -4.68 5.58
C SER A 130 -14.45 -3.57 4.61
N SER A 131 -14.47 -3.94 3.34
CA SER A 131 -14.73 -3.13 2.15
C SER A 131 -16.16 -2.60 2.14
N VAL A 132 -16.37 -1.36 2.60
CA VAL A 132 -17.66 -0.65 2.49
C VAL A 132 -17.80 0.08 1.13
N PHE A 133 -16.73 0.21 0.36
CA PHE A 133 -16.73 1.05 -0.85
C PHE A 133 -17.25 0.38 -2.13
N THR A 134 -17.51 -0.92 -2.13
CA THR A 134 -18.06 -1.63 -3.32
C THR A 134 -19.59 -1.57 -3.43
N MET A 135 -20.32 -1.14 -2.39
CA MET A 135 -21.79 -1.14 -2.41
C MET A 135 -22.42 0.09 -3.08
N ILE A 136 -21.69 1.19 -3.23
CA ILE A 136 -22.26 2.44 -3.78
C ILE A 136 -22.34 2.39 -5.30
N ILE A 137 -21.40 1.71 -5.97
CA ILE A 137 -21.34 1.67 -7.45
C ILE A 137 -22.48 0.81 -8.03
N LEU A 138 -22.92 -0.24 -7.34
CA LEU A 138 -24.01 -1.11 -7.81
C LEU A 138 -25.37 -0.39 -7.85
N ILE A 139 -25.60 0.58 -6.96
CA ILE A 139 -26.89 1.31 -6.88
C ILE A 139 -27.04 2.29 -8.06
N PHE A 140 -25.95 2.88 -8.56
CA PHE A 140 -26.02 3.80 -9.70
C PHE A 140 -26.17 3.07 -11.03
N VAL A 141 -25.56 1.88 -11.20
CA VAL A 141 -25.71 1.10 -12.44
C VAL A 141 -27.12 0.51 -12.57
N ALA A 142 -27.73 0.05 -11.46
CA ALA A 142 -29.09 -0.47 -11.49
C ALA A 142 -30.12 0.60 -11.93
N LYS A 143 -29.92 1.86 -11.57
CA LYS A 143 -30.85 2.96 -11.94
C LYS A 143 -30.76 3.37 -13.41
N ILE A 144 -29.65 3.07 -14.09
CA ILE A 144 -29.44 3.41 -15.51
C ILE A 144 -29.99 2.30 -16.43
N ILE A 145 -30.05 1.05 -15.97
CA ILE A 145 -30.56 -0.10 -16.76
C ILE A 145 -32.10 -0.20 -16.73
N SER A 146 -32.78 0.52 -15.82
CA SER A 146 -34.24 0.53 -15.68
C SER A 146 -34.96 1.70 -16.36
N CYS A 147 -34.35 2.35 -17.37
CA CYS A 147 -35.01 3.33 -18.24
C CYS A 147 -35.09 2.84 -19.68
#